data_AF-A0A6A5KWX3-F1
#
_entry.id   AF-A0A6A5KWX3-F1
#
_cell.length_a   1.000
_cell.length_b   1.000
_cell.length_c   1.000
_cell.angle_alpha   90.00
_cell.angle_beta   90.00
_cell.angle_gamma   90.00
#
_symmetry.space_group_name_H-M   'P 1'
#
loop_
_entity.id
_entity.type
_entity.pdbx_description
1 polymer ?
#
loop_
_entity_poly.entity_id
_entity_poly.type
_entity_poly.pdbx_seq_one_letter_code
_entity_poly.pdbx_strand_id
1 'polypeptide(L)'
;MLYKAASASYSKQYVLVAQVNDTTHIQPQKLLAQVSNGTESIHDIRLFHEVEIFDLNKVQNNDNPPPTLLLALIEPQPGPDPASDLDAWYRQEHNQQMAEQPGWRRTCRYELSECAVGDAGGKAGGENVELRFLAIHEFGDENLLGDEVGVLEPVSEWTKRVMGQAVGIEAAIFRRVG
;
A
#
# COMPACT_ATOMS: atom_id res chain seq x y z
N MET A 1 -10.33 -2.30 9.24
CA MET A 1 -10.48 -0.84 9.49
C MET A 1 -10.69 -0.13 8.16
N LEU A 2 -11.67 0.78 8.08
CA LEU A 2 -12.03 1.51 6.87
C LEU A 2 -11.33 2.88 6.83
N TYR A 3 -10.80 3.22 5.66
CA TYR A 3 -10.19 4.52 5.39
C TYR A 3 -10.74 5.10 4.09
N LYS A 4 -10.71 6.43 3.98
CA LYS A 4 -11.08 7.19 2.79
C LYS A 4 -9.86 7.92 2.24
N ALA A 5 -9.69 7.92 0.93
CA ALA A 5 -8.64 8.66 0.26
C ALA A 5 -8.68 10.15 0.64
N ALA A 6 -7.51 10.72 0.88
CA ALA A 6 -7.34 12.14 1.19
C ALA A 6 -7.61 12.99 -0.05
N SER A 7 -7.06 12.60 -1.19
CA SER A 7 -7.31 13.21 -2.49
C SER A 7 -8.69 12.85 -3.03
N ALA A 8 -9.48 13.88 -3.41
CA ALA A 8 -10.77 13.70 -4.07
C ALA A 8 -10.63 13.21 -5.53
N SER A 9 -9.45 13.39 -6.15
CA SER A 9 -9.18 12.95 -7.52
C SER A 9 -8.67 11.52 -7.63
N TYR A 10 -8.28 10.90 -6.52
CA TYR A 10 -7.81 9.52 -6.53
C TYR A 10 -8.97 8.55 -6.81
N SER A 11 -8.82 7.61 -7.74
CA SER A 11 -9.95 6.79 -8.22
C SER A 11 -10.46 5.78 -7.19
N LYS A 12 -9.60 5.23 -6.34
CA LYS A 12 -9.95 4.26 -5.29
C LYS A 12 -10.23 5.00 -3.98
N GLN A 13 -11.44 5.53 -3.84
CA GLN A 13 -11.80 6.43 -2.75
C GLN A 13 -11.84 5.78 -1.35
N TYR A 14 -11.94 4.46 -1.25
CA TYR A 14 -12.01 3.76 0.04
C TYR A 14 -11.10 2.54 0.05
N VAL A 15 -10.50 2.27 1.21
CA VAL A 15 -9.72 1.05 1.46
C VAL A 15 -10.13 0.44 2.80
N LEU A 16 -10.33 -0.87 2.80
CA LEU A 16 -10.51 -1.67 4.00
C LEU A 16 -9.24 -2.48 4.23
N VAL A 17 -8.55 -2.24 5.35
CA VAL A 17 -7.37 -3.03 5.75
C VAL A 17 -7.78 -3.97 6.87
N ALA A 18 -7.51 -5.27 6.69
CA ALA A 18 -7.79 -6.29 7.69
C ALA A 18 -6.58 -7.22 7.85
N GLN A 19 -6.11 -7.37 9.10
CA GLN A 19 -5.13 -8.38 9.43
C GLN A 19 -5.85 -9.71 9.67
N VAL A 20 -5.34 -10.77 9.06
CA VAL A 20 -5.88 -12.13 9.18
C VAL A 20 -4.73 -13.07 9.51
N ASN A 21 -4.97 -14.02 10.42
CA ASN A 21 -3.95 -14.99 10.82
C ASN A 21 -3.82 -16.16 9.84
N ASP A 22 -4.85 -16.39 9.04
CA ASP A 22 -4.90 -17.48 8.06
C ASP A 22 -5.68 -17.02 6.81
N THR A 23 -5.00 -17.06 5.67
CA THR A 23 -5.57 -16.70 4.37
C THR A 23 -6.03 -17.90 3.56
N THR A 24 -5.81 -19.14 4.03
CA THR A 24 -6.03 -20.40 3.27
C THR A 24 -7.45 -20.53 2.73
N HIS A 25 -8.43 -19.93 3.41
CA HIS A 25 -9.84 -19.99 3.02
C HIS A 25 -10.36 -18.71 2.35
N ILE A 26 -9.53 -17.69 2.22
CA ILE A 26 -9.91 -16.44 1.59
C ILE A 26 -9.65 -16.56 0.10
N GLN A 27 -10.70 -16.38 -0.70
CA GLN A 27 -10.62 -16.44 -2.16
C GLN A 27 -11.00 -15.06 -2.71
N PRO A 28 -10.02 -14.25 -3.16
CA PRO A 28 -10.26 -12.89 -3.62
C PRO A 28 -11.37 -12.79 -4.67
N GLN A 29 -11.47 -13.74 -5.60
CA GLN A 29 -12.50 -13.73 -6.64
C GLN A 29 -13.90 -13.97 -6.08
N LYS A 30 -14.05 -14.83 -5.04
CA LYS A 30 -15.35 -15.02 -4.38
C LYS A 30 -15.76 -13.79 -3.59
N LEU A 31 -14.81 -13.18 -2.88
CA LEU A 31 -15.08 -11.94 -2.15
C LEU A 31 -15.45 -10.82 -3.12
N LEU A 32 -14.73 -10.72 -4.24
CA LEU A 32 -15.01 -9.77 -5.32
C LEU A 32 -16.43 -9.92 -5.84
N ALA A 33 -16.85 -11.15 -6.16
CA ALA A 33 -18.20 -11.44 -6.64
C ALA A 33 -19.29 -11.07 -5.60
N GLN A 34 -19.00 -11.18 -4.31
CA GLN A 34 -19.94 -10.81 -3.25
C GLN A 34 -20.08 -9.28 -3.13
N VAL A 35 -18.97 -8.55 -3.19
CA VAL A 35 -18.97 -7.08 -2.99
C VAL A 35 -19.34 -6.30 -4.25
N SER A 36 -19.12 -6.88 -5.44
CA SER A 36 -19.43 -6.22 -6.71
C SER A 36 -20.88 -6.39 -7.15
N ASN A 37 -21.62 -7.35 -6.57
CA ASN A 37 -22.96 -7.70 -6.99
C ASN A 37 -23.92 -6.50 -6.95
N GLY A 38 -24.41 -6.08 -8.12
CA GLY A 38 -25.33 -4.96 -8.26
C GLY A 38 -24.69 -3.57 -8.10
N THR A 39 -23.36 -3.46 -8.11
CA THR A 39 -22.64 -2.18 -8.00
C THR A 39 -21.96 -1.82 -9.31
N GLU A 40 -21.95 -0.54 -9.65
CA GLU A 40 -21.16 0.02 -10.77
C GLU A 40 -19.76 0.48 -10.32
N SER A 41 -19.28 0.00 -9.18
CA SER A 41 -18.00 0.41 -8.58
C SER A 41 -16.87 -0.53 -8.98
N ILE A 42 -15.67 0.04 -9.10
CA ILE A 42 -14.43 -0.73 -9.24
C ILE A 42 -14.09 -1.32 -7.86
N HIS A 43 -13.75 -2.60 -7.84
CA HIS A 43 -13.32 -3.29 -6.63
C HIS A 43 -11.95 -3.93 -6.88
N ASP A 44 -11.02 -3.70 -5.96
CA ASP A 44 -9.66 -4.23 -5.99
C ASP A 44 -9.42 -4.95 -4.66
N ILE A 45 -9.34 -6.27 -4.69
CA ILE A 45 -9.15 -7.12 -3.52
C ILE A 45 -7.80 -7.81 -3.65
N ARG A 46 -6.96 -7.63 -2.64
CA ARG A 46 -5.61 -8.17 -2.61
C ARG A 46 -5.31 -8.83 -1.28
N LEU A 47 -4.68 -9.99 -1.36
CA LEU A 47 -4.10 -10.70 -0.23
C LEU A 47 -2.59 -10.58 -0.33
N PHE A 48 -1.98 -10.18 0.77
CA PHE A 48 -0.55 -10.02 0.86
C PHE A 48 0.00 -10.84 2.03
N HIS A 49 1.27 -11.21 1.95
CA HIS A 49 2.03 -11.74 3.07
C HIS A 49 3.08 -10.73 3.54
N GLU A 50 3.33 -10.70 4.84
CA GLU A 50 4.28 -9.76 5.44
C GLU A 50 5.73 -10.11 5.07
N VAL A 51 6.48 -9.07 4.68
CA VAL A 51 7.90 -9.14 4.34
C VAL A 51 8.76 -8.47 5.42
N GLU A 52 8.26 -7.36 5.99
CA GLU A 52 8.96 -6.60 7.02
C GLU A 52 8.02 -5.67 7.78
N ILE A 53 8.22 -5.57 9.09
CA ILE A 53 7.74 -4.44 9.90
C ILE A 53 8.96 -3.65 10.37
N PHE A 54 9.09 -2.42 9.89
CA PHE A 54 10.06 -1.46 10.36
C PHE A 54 9.42 -0.52 11.39
N ASP A 55 9.81 -0.70 12.65
CA ASP A 55 9.36 0.07 13.81
C ASP A 55 10.59 0.32 14.71
N LEU A 56 10.95 1.59 14.90
CA LEU A 56 12.10 2.00 15.72
C LEU A 56 11.82 1.85 17.22
N ASN A 57 10.56 1.93 17.63
CA ASN A 57 10.16 1.95 19.03
C ASN A 57 9.80 0.57 19.55
N LYS A 58 9.45 -0.42 18.70
CA LYS A 58 9.14 -1.84 19.00
C LYS A 58 8.17 -2.12 20.17
N VAL A 59 7.67 -1.09 20.84
CA VAL A 59 7.10 -1.12 22.21
C VAL A 59 5.76 -0.39 22.27
N GLN A 60 5.39 0.40 21.24
CA GLN A 60 4.06 1.00 21.13
C GLN A 60 3.22 0.27 20.07
N ASN A 61 3.00 -1.03 20.26
CA ASN A 61 1.82 -1.68 19.72
C ASN A 61 0.60 -1.14 20.48
N ASN A 62 0.24 0.12 20.22
CA ASN A 62 -1.11 0.54 20.46
C ASN A 62 -1.90 -0.15 19.34
N ASP A 63 -2.61 -1.23 19.67
CA ASP A 63 -3.55 -1.94 18.77
C ASP A 63 -4.66 -1.03 18.19
N ASN A 64 -4.58 0.28 18.46
CA ASN A 64 -5.40 1.30 17.85
C ASN A 64 -4.98 1.53 16.39
N PRO A 65 -5.91 1.31 15.44
CA PRO A 65 -5.63 1.57 14.03
C PRO A 65 -5.19 3.03 13.81
N PRO A 66 -4.15 3.25 12.99
CA PRO A 66 -3.61 4.59 12.76
C PRO A 66 -4.68 5.51 12.17
N PRO A 67 -4.68 6.81 12.52
CA PRO A 67 -5.61 7.77 11.92
C PRO A 67 -5.31 8.01 10.43
N THR A 68 -4.05 7.87 10.00
CA THR A 68 -3.61 8.13 8.62
C THR A 68 -2.72 7.01 8.10
N LEU A 69 -2.94 6.61 6.86
CA LEU A 69 -2.11 5.67 6.10
C LEU A 69 -1.57 6.35 4.85
N LEU A 70 -0.32 6.09 4.51
CA LEU A 70 0.20 6.26 3.15
C LEU A 70 0.43 4.86 2.59
N LEU A 71 -0.31 4.50 1.55
CA LEU A 71 -0.15 3.24 0.83
C LEU A 71 0.66 3.50 -0.44
N ALA A 72 1.67 2.66 -0.70
CA ALA A 72 2.44 2.67 -1.93
C ALA A 72 2.56 1.24 -2.47
N LEU A 73 1.98 1.01 -3.65
CA LEU A 73 2.06 -0.21 -4.43
C LEU A 73 3.05 -0.01 -5.57
N ILE A 74 4.01 -0.90 -5.71
CA ILE A 74 5.07 -0.82 -6.72
C ILE A 74 5.20 -2.17 -7.42
N GLU A 75 5.28 -2.14 -8.74
CA GLU A 75 5.78 -3.25 -9.55
C GLU A 75 7.13 -2.87 -10.16
N PRO A 76 8.23 -3.52 -9.75
CA PRO A 76 9.53 -3.34 -10.39
C PRO A 76 9.58 -4.05 -11.75
N GLN A 77 10.52 -3.67 -12.60
CA GLN A 77 10.79 -4.36 -13.87
C GLN A 77 11.00 -5.87 -13.68
N PRO A 78 10.62 -6.70 -14.67
CA PRO A 78 10.84 -8.14 -14.60
C PRO A 78 12.33 -8.50 -14.41
N GLY A 79 12.59 -9.49 -13.56
CA GLY A 79 13.93 -9.96 -13.23
C GLY A 79 14.19 -9.93 -11.71
N PRO A 80 15.21 -10.64 -11.23
CA PRO A 80 15.53 -10.69 -9.80
C PRO A 80 16.12 -9.38 -9.28
N ASP A 81 16.93 -8.69 -10.10
CA ASP A 81 17.69 -7.52 -9.64
C ASP A 81 16.81 -6.32 -9.28
N PRO A 82 15.78 -5.93 -10.07
CA PRO A 82 14.94 -4.78 -9.72
C PRO A 82 14.11 -4.99 -8.44
N ALA A 83 13.58 -6.19 -8.22
CA ALA A 83 12.86 -6.52 -6.99
C ALA A 83 13.81 -6.55 -5.77
N SER A 84 15.00 -7.11 -5.94
CA SER A 84 16.05 -7.09 -4.92
C SER A 84 16.53 -5.68 -4.59
N ASP A 85 16.69 -4.80 -5.59
CA ASP A 85 17.14 -3.42 -5.39
C ASP A 85 16.04 -2.59 -4.69
N LEU A 86 14.76 -2.82 -5.03
CA LEU A 86 13.61 -2.25 -4.32
C LEU A 86 13.58 -2.68 -2.85
N ASP A 87 13.74 -3.97 -2.56
CA ASP A 87 13.79 -4.48 -1.18
C ASP A 87 14.96 -3.88 -0.39
N ALA A 88 16.14 -3.86 -0.98
CA ALA A 88 17.34 -3.29 -0.38
C ALA A 88 17.18 -1.79 -0.10
N TRP A 89 16.62 -1.04 -1.04
CA TRP A 89 16.35 0.38 -0.89
C TRP A 89 15.40 0.67 0.28
N TYR A 90 14.31 -0.11 0.40
CA TYR A 90 13.41 0.02 1.55
C TYR A 90 14.15 -0.19 2.88
N ARG A 91 14.90 -1.28 2.99
CA ARG A 91 15.58 -1.69 4.24
C ARG A 91 16.71 -0.74 4.64
N GLN A 92 17.45 -0.21 3.67
CA GLN A 92 18.71 0.50 3.92
C GLN A 92 18.58 2.02 3.87
N GLU A 93 17.58 2.56 3.18
CA GLU A 93 17.44 3.99 2.95
C GLU A 93 16.03 4.49 3.27
N HIS A 94 15.03 4.01 2.54
CA HIS A 94 13.70 4.64 2.55
C HIS A 94 12.98 4.53 3.88
N ASN A 95 13.04 3.38 4.56
CA ASN A 95 12.36 3.22 5.84
C ASN A 95 12.89 4.18 6.90
N GLN A 96 14.22 4.39 6.93
CA GLN A 96 14.84 5.36 7.83
C GLN A 96 14.44 6.79 7.47
N GLN A 97 14.46 7.16 6.18
CA GLN A 97 14.05 8.47 5.71
C GLN A 97 12.56 8.76 6.03
N MET A 98 11.70 7.76 5.88
CA MET A 98 10.28 7.86 6.21
C MET A 98 10.07 8.00 7.73
N ALA A 99 10.88 7.32 8.54
CA ALA A 99 10.79 7.39 9.99
C ALA A 99 11.15 8.76 10.59
N GLU A 100 11.81 9.61 9.80
CA GLU A 100 12.09 11.00 10.17
C GLU A 100 10.90 11.94 9.92
N GLN A 101 9.85 11.46 9.24
CA GLN A 101 8.65 12.27 8.98
C GLN A 101 7.82 12.47 10.25
N PRO A 102 7.29 13.69 10.48
CA PRO A 102 6.44 13.96 11.63
C PRO A 102 5.26 13.01 11.70
N GLY A 103 5.04 12.46 12.90
CA GLY A 103 3.97 11.55 13.21
C GLY A 103 4.08 10.16 12.61
N TRP A 104 5.21 9.80 12.00
CA TRP A 104 5.45 8.44 11.56
C TRP A 104 5.44 7.46 12.75
N ARG A 105 4.79 6.31 12.56
CA ARG A 105 4.72 5.25 13.58
C ARG A 105 5.53 4.02 13.19
N ARG A 106 5.24 3.47 12.01
CA ARG A 106 5.89 2.29 11.46
C ARG A 106 5.68 2.19 9.96
N THR A 107 6.48 1.35 9.32
CA THR A 107 6.30 0.94 7.93
C THR A 107 6.17 -0.57 7.88
N CYS A 108 5.06 -1.05 7.32
CA CYS A 108 4.82 -2.46 7.09
C CYS A 108 4.91 -2.74 5.59
N ARG A 109 5.73 -3.72 5.20
CA ARG A 109 5.93 -4.11 3.81
C ARG A 109 5.39 -5.51 3.58
N TYR A 110 4.77 -5.68 2.43
CA TYR A 110 4.11 -6.90 2.05
C TYR A 110 4.38 -7.22 0.57
N GLU A 111 4.33 -8.50 0.25
CA GLU A 111 4.36 -9.00 -1.12
C GLU A 111 3.04 -9.71 -1.43
N LEU A 112 2.55 -9.50 -2.65
CA LEU A 112 1.26 -9.97 -3.10
C LEU A 112 1.25 -11.49 -3.19
N SER A 113 0.22 -12.09 -2.61
CA SER A 113 -0.03 -13.53 -2.70
C SER A 113 -1.10 -13.83 -3.75
N GLU A 114 -2.23 -13.12 -3.68
CA GLU A 114 -3.35 -13.29 -4.60
C GLU A 114 -4.11 -11.97 -4.78
N CYS A 115 -4.67 -11.74 -5.97
CA CYS A 115 -5.54 -10.59 -6.22
C CYS A 115 -6.78 -10.94 -7.05
N ALA A 116 -7.79 -10.08 -6.95
CA ALA A 116 -8.94 -10.06 -7.84
C ALA A 116 -9.38 -8.61 -8.04
N VAL A 117 -9.37 -8.16 -9.30
CA VAL A 117 -9.81 -6.82 -9.68
C VAL A 117 -11.01 -6.93 -10.61
N GLY A 118 -12.08 -6.20 -10.28
CA GLY A 118 -13.29 -6.09 -11.10
C GLY A 118 -13.43 -4.70 -11.70
N ASP A 119 -13.86 -4.62 -12.95
CA ASP A 119 -14.22 -3.35 -13.60
C ASP A 119 -15.60 -2.83 -13.16
N ALA A 120 -15.90 -1.58 -13.54
CA ALA A 120 -17.23 -1.01 -13.43
C ALA A 120 -18.18 -1.75 -14.39
N GLY A 121 -18.77 -2.85 -13.91
CA GLY A 121 -19.53 -3.80 -14.72
C GLY A 121 -19.35 -5.26 -14.32
N GLY A 122 -18.44 -5.56 -13.39
CA GLY A 122 -18.24 -6.90 -12.82
C GLY A 122 -17.57 -7.89 -13.77
N LYS A 123 -16.94 -7.42 -14.86
CA LYS A 123 -16.08 -8.24 -15.71
C LYS A 123 -14.64 -8.12 -15.21
N ALA A 124 -13.93 -9.24 -15.20
CA ALA A 124 -12.48 -9.21 -15.04
C ALA A 124 -11.91 -8.60 -16.34
N GLY A 125 -11.44 -7.36 -16.28
CA GLY A 125 -11.05 -6.61 -17.48
C GLY A 125 -9.99 -5.56 -17.22
N GLY A 126 -8.82 -5.75 -17.83
CA GLY A 126 -7.73 -4.77 -17.92
C GLY A 126 -6.36 -5.43 -17.74
N GLU A 127 -5.37 -5.05 -18.55
CA GLU A 127 -3.94 -5.29 -18.29
C GLU A 127 -3.55 -4.57 -16.99
N ASN A 128 -3.97 -5.10 -15.85
CA ASN A 128 -3.49 -4.61 -14.57
C ASN A 128 -2.08 -5.16 -14.42
N VAL A 129 -1.11 -4.26 -14.51
CA VAL A 129 0.20 -4.52 -13.94
C VAL A 129 -0.06 -4.92 -12.49
N GLU A 130 0.18 -6.19 -12.19
CA GLU A 130 -0.01 -6.73 -10.86
C GLU A 130 1.01 -6.04 -9.95
N LEU A 131 0.60 -5.00 -9.23
CA LEU A 131 1.48 -4.30 -8.31
C LEU A 131 1.75 -5.20 -7.11
N ARG A 132 2.91 -5.89 -7.14
CA ARG A 132 3.21 -6.97 -6.19
C ARG A 132 3.66 -6.48 -4.83
N PHE A 133 4.37 -5.36 -4.74
CA PHE A 133 4.93 -4.91 -3.46
C PHE A 133 4.12 -3.77 -2.88
N LEU A 134 3.64 -3.95 -1.64
CA LEU A 134 2.90 -2.96 -0.88
C LEU A 134 3.73 -2.47 0.29
N ALA A 135 3.87 -1.15 0.42
CA ALA A 135 4.26 -0.49 1.66
C ALA A 135 3.05 0.22 2.28
N ILE A 136 2.83 0.01 3.56
CA ILE A 136 1.88 0.74 4.40
C ILE A 136 2.69 1.54 5.41
N HIS A 137 2.73 2.86 5.25
CA HIS A 137 3.31 3.76 6.23
C HIS A 137 2.18 4.27 7.13
N GLU A 138 2.31 4.02 8.43
CA GLU A 138 1.31 4.40 9.42
C GLU A 138 1.71 5.70 10.10
N PHE A 139 0.74 6.62 10.24
CA PHE A 139 0.95 7.95 10.81
C PHE A 139 -0.06 8.26 11.91
N GLY A 140 0.40 8.99 12.94
CA GLY A 140 -0.40 9.61 14.00
C GLY A 140 -1.09 10.90 13.56
N ASP A 141 -1.80 11.55 14.49
CA ASP A 141 -2.56 12.79 14.21
C ASP A 141 -1.65 14.00 13.99
N GLU A 142 -0.42 13.92 14.48
CA GLU A 142 0.64 14.94 14.40
C GLU A 142 1.39 14.95 13.06
N ASN A 143 0.94 14.15 12.08
CA ASN A 143 1.56 14.09 10.77
C ASN A 143 1.34 15.37 9.96
N LEU A 144 2.25 15.63 9.02
CA LEU A 144 2.19 16.79 8.12
C LEU A 144 1.85 16.41 6.69
N LEU A 145 1.22 15.25 6.47
CA LEU A 145 0.83 14.82 5.14
C LEU A 145 -0.30 15.71 4.60
N GLY A 146 -0.16 16.09 3.33
CA GLY A 146 -1.23 16.74 2.57
C GLY A 146 -2.28 15.74 2.09
N ASP A 147 -2.89 16.05 0.94
CA ASP A 147 -3.87 15.15 0.31
C ASP A 147 -3.26 14.30 -0.81
N GLU A 148 -2.10 14.69 -1.31
CA GLU A 148 -1.35 14.01 -2.38
C GLU A 148 -0.03 13.46 -1.85
N VAL A 149 0.42 12.34 -2.41
CA VAL A 149 1.72 11.75 -2.07
C VAL A 149 2.83 12.60 -2.66
N GLY A 150 3.66 13.19 -1.80
CA GLY A 150 4.86 13.93 -2.18
C GLY A 150 6.12 13.06 -2.16
N VAL A 151 7.17 13.54 -2.82
CA VAL A 151 8.52 12.96 -2.68
C VAL A 151 9.14 13.36 -1.34
N LEU A 152 9.93 12.45 -0.75
CA LEU A 152 10.73 12.78 0.42
C LEU A 152 12.02 13.47 -0.03
N GLU A 153 12.29 14.65 0.55
CA GLU A 153 13.52 15.39 0.29
C GLU A 153 14.57 15.12 1.38
N PRO A 154 15.87 15.03 1.04
CA PRO A 154 16.41 15.07 -0.33
C PRO A 154 16.17 13.76 -1.09
N VAL A 155 15.86 13.84 -2.40
CA VAL A 155 15.75 12.65 -3.26
C VAL A 155 17.14 12.12 -3.63
N SER A 156 17.48 10.91 -3.16
CA SER A 156 18.76 10.26 -3.44
C SER A 156 18.86 9.75 -4.88
N GLU A 157 20.08 9.49 -5.37
CA GLU A 157 20.28 8.81 -6.66
C GLU A 157 19.76 7.36 -6.62
N TRP A 158 19.73 6.72 -5.45
CA TRP A 158 19.17 5.38 -5.30
C TRP A 158 17.64 5.41 -5.43
N THR A 159 16.95 6.37 -4.80
CA THR A 159 15.51 6.59 -4.99
C THR A 159 15.19 6.79 -6.47
N LYS A 160 15.93 7.66 -7.18
CA LYS A 160 15.70 7.89 -8.62
C LYS A 160 15.86 6.61 -9.43
N ARG A 161 16.89 5.81 -9.13
CA ARG A 161 17.12 4.52 -9.81
C ARG A 161 15.98 3.55 -9.59
N VAL A 162 15.58 3.33 -8.34
CA VAL A 162 14.54 2.35 -7.96
C VAL A 162 13.18 2.77 -8.51
N MET A 163 12.82 4.05 -8.40
CA MET A 163 11.58 4.56 -9.01
C MET A 163 11.62 4.48 -10.54
N GLY A 164 12.78 4.70 -11.17
CA GLY A 164 12.96 4.55 -12.61
C GLY A 164 12.93 3.10 -13.11
N GLN A 165 13.09 2.12 -12.21
CA GLN A 165 12.94 0.69 -12.49
C GLN A 165 11.51 0.19 -12.22
N ALA A 166 10.58 1.03 -11.78
CA ALA A 166 9.19 0.63 -11.63
C ALA A 166 8.46 0.63 -12.98
N VAL A 167 7.70 -0.43 -13.26
CA VAL A 167 6.75 -0.49 -14.39
C VAL A 167 5.34 -0.08 -13.98
N GLY A 168 5.06 0.01 -12.68
CA GLY A 168 3.83 0.55 -12.13
C GLY A 168 4.05 1.07 -10.72
N ILE A 169 3.44 2.22 -10.41
CA ILE A 169 3.40 2.81 -9.07
C ILE A 169 1.98 3.32 -8.84
N GLU A 170 1.41 2.96 -7.70
CA GLU A 170 0.16 3.53 -7.20
C GLU A 170 0.35 3.92 -5.75
N ALA A 171 0.17 5.20 -5.42
CA ALA A 171 0.31 5.66 -4.05
C ALA A 171 -0.79 6.67 -3.70
N ALA A 172 -1.30 6.57 -2.48
CA ALA A 172 -2.31 7.50 -1.97
C ALA A 172 -2.26 7.57 -0.44
N ILE A 173 -2.70 8.73 0.06
CA ILE A 173 -2.90 8.96 1.50
C ILE A 173 -4.37 8.67 1.82
N PHE A 174 -4.62 7.99 2.92
CA PHE A 174 -5.95 7.63 3.40
C PHE A 174 -6.13 8.03 4.87
N ARG A 175 -7.33 8.52 5.20
CA ARG A 175 -7.72 8.92 6.56
C ARG A 175 -8.79 7.98 7.08
N ARG A 176 -8.67 7.58 8.35
CA ARG A 176 -9.59 6.65 8.99
C ARG A 176 -11.01 7.21 8.98
N VAL A 177 -11.98 6.35 8.70
CA VAL A 177 -13.41 6.68 8.75
C VAL A 177 -13.99 6.07 10.03
N GLY A 178 -14.20 6.90 11.05
CA GLY A 178 -14.75 6.48 12.36
C GLY A 178 -13.81 5.59 13.15
#